data_AF-A0A7R9ZBV4-F1
#
_entry.id   AF-A0A7R9ZBV4-F1
#
_cell.length_a   1.000
_cell.length_b   1.000
_cell.length_c   1.000
_cell.angle_alpha   90.00
_cell.angle_beta   90.00
_cell.angle_gamma   90.00
#
_symmetry.space_group_name_H-M   'P 1'
#
loop_
_entity.id
_entity.type
_entity.pdbx_description
1 polymer ?
#
loop_
_entity_poly.entity_id
_entity_poly.type
_entity_poly.pdbx_seq_one_letter_code
_entity_poly.pdbx_strand_id
1 'polypeptide(L)'
;MASPSSNTNHLVEVASAWCASNGVLMGARDKETRTPLGNHIFEPAPFSLDPTPVPRSAFENAYKMAKPFNGVIHSAASHYEDWLRAAVKTAAEGDAGFTGKMMSLADEVIEMDKKGGVDKRAQNVALGILR
;
A
#
# COMPACT_ATOMS: atom_id res chain seq x y z
N MET A 1 -32.72 -11.79 9.27
CA MET A 1 -31.65 -10.87 9.70
C MET A 1 -32.19 -10.09 10.88
N ALA A 2 -31.59 -10.21 12.06
CA ALA A 2 -32.04 -9.47 13.24
C ALA A 2 -31.84 -7.96 12.99
N SER A 3 -32.84 -7.15 13.27
CA SER A 3 -32.70 -5.69 13.22
C SER A 3 -31.62 -5.24 14.22
N PRO A 4 -30.74 -4.30 13.84
CA PRO A 4 -29.74 -3.79 14.76
C PRO A 4 -30.42 -3.20 16.00
N SER A 5 -29.86 -3.49 17.18
CA SER A 5 -30.37 -2.95 18.44
C SER A 5 -30.32 -1.42 18.41
N SER A 6 -31.22 -0.74 19.13
CA SER A 6 -31.24 0.74 19.21
C SER A 6 -29.88 1.34 19.59
N ASN A 7 -29.09 0.60 20.39
CA ASN A 7 -27.75 1.03 20.80
C ASN A 7 -26.74 0.99 19.65
N THR A 8 -26.84 0.00 18.77
CA THR A 8 -25.95 -0.15 17.61
C THR A 8 -26.14 0.99 16.62
N ASN A 9 -27.38 1.37 16.34
CA ASN A 9 -27.68 2.49 15.44
C ASN A 9 -27.12 3.81 15.98
N HIS A 10 -27.27 4.05 17.29
CA HIS A 10 -26.71 5.23 17.93
C HIS A 10 -25.17 5.27 17.82
N LEU A 11 -24.50 4.14 18.04
CA LEU A 11 -23.04 4.04 17.88
C LEU A 11 -22.57 4.33 16.45
N VAL A 12 -23.32 3.85 15.44
CA VAL A 12 -23.02 4.13 14.03
C VAL A 12 -23.11 5.63 13.73
N GLU A 13 -24.15 6.30 14.22
CA GLU A 13 -24.32 7.75 14.02
C GLU A 13 -23.19 8.54 14.69
N VAL A 14 -22.87 8.23 15.94
CA VAL A 14 -21.79 8.89 16.68
C VAL A 14 -20.43 8.65 16.01
N ALA A 15 -20.13 7.41 15.61
CA ALA A 15 -18.89 7.08 14.92
C ALA A 15 -18.80 7.80 13.56
N SER A 16 -19.89 7.86 12.81
CA SER A 16 -19.94 8.56 11.52
C SER A 16 -19.73 10.06 11.69
N ALA A 17 -20.35 10.68 12.69
CA ALA A 17 -20.14 12.09 13.02
C ALA A 17 -18.69 12.36 13.44
N TRP A 18 -18.09 11.44 14.21
CA TRP A 18 -16.68 11.52 14.59
C TRP A 18 -15.76 11.41 13.37
N CYS A 19 -16.01 10.47 12.45
CA CYS A 19 -15.26 10.35 11.20
C CYS A 19 -15.33 11.62 10.36
N ALA A 20 -16.52 12.20 10.21
CA ALA A 20 -16.70 13.44 9.46
C ALA A 20 -15.96 14.62 10.11
N SER A 21 -15.95 14.69 11.44
CA SER A 21 -15.28 15.76 12.19
C SER A 21 -13.75 15.64 12.18
N ASN A 22 -13.22 14.42 12.06
CA ASN A 22 -11.76 14.15 12.13
C ASN A 22 -11.13 13.85 10.76
N GLY A 23 -11.87 14.01 9.66
CA GLY A 23 -11.34 13.82 8.30
C GLY A 23 -11.15 12.36 7.89
N VAL A 24 -11.81 11.41 8.57
CA VAL A 24 -11.85 9.99 8.15
C VAL A 24 -12.93 9.82 7.10
N LEU A 25 -12.68 10.40 5.92
CA LEU A 25 -13.62 10.53 4.83
C LEU A 25 -13.03 9.94 3.55
N MET A 26 -13.91 9.53 2.64
CA MET A 26 -13.55 9.14 1.28
C MET A 26 -14.50 9.77 0.26
N GLY A 27 -14.06 9.86 -1.00
CA GLY A 27 -14.91 10.36 -2.08
C GLY A 27 -16.11 9.43 -2.27
N ALA A 28 -17.31 10.01 -2.20
CA ALA A 28 -18.55 9.24 -2.23
C ALA A 28 -18.79 8.62 -3.61
N ARG A 29 -19.33 7.40 -3.61
CA ARG A 29 -19.64 6.65 -4.83
C ARG A 29 -21.07 6.18 -4.83
N ASP A 30 -21.63 6.12 -6.03
CA ASP A 30 -22.90 5.45 -6.25
C ASP A 30 -22.76 3.95 -5.90
N LYS A 31 -23.68 3.43 -5.10
CA LYS A 31 -23.56 2.07 -4.52
C LYS A 31 -23.75 0.96 -5.56
N GLU A 32 -24.44 1.25 -6.65
CA GLU A 32 -24.76 0.27 -7.69
C GLU A 32 -23.71 0.30 -8.81
N THR A 33 -23.36 1.50 -9.27
CA THR A 33 -22.47 1.71 -10.42
C THR A 33 -21.01 1.93 -10.03
N ARG A 34 -20.72 2.18 -8.74
CA ARG A 34 -19.38 2.51 -8.18
C ARG A 34 -18.74 3.76 -8.78
N THR A 35 -19.53 4.56 -9.49
CA THR A 35 -19.09 5.81 -10.09
C THR A 35 -18.96 6.90 -9.02
N PRO A 36 -17.98 7.81 -9.13
CA PRO A 36 -17.87 8.94 -8.21
C PRO A 36 -19.09 9.86 -8.33
N LEU A 37 -19.68 10.28 -7.20
CA LEU A 37 -20.84 11.19 -7.19
C LEU A 37 -20.45 12.66 -7.45
N GLY A 38 -19.16 13.00 -7.29
CA GLY A 38 -18.62 14.33 -7.54
C GLY A 38 -17.28 14.57 -6.83
N ASN A 39 -16.60 15.67 -7.15
CA ASN A 39 -15.26 15.97 -6.64
C ASN A 39 -15.24 16.50 -5.19
N HIS A 40 -16.40 16.89 -4.66
CA HIS A 40 -16.53 17.51 -3.33
C HIS A 40 -17.62 16.84 -2.47
N ILE A 41 -18.00 15.61 -2.83
CA ILE A 41 -18.95 14.82 -2.07
C ILE A 41 -18.16 13.73 -1.35
N PHE A 42 -18.27 13.74 -0.03
CA PHE A 42 -17.53 12.85 0.84
C PHE A 42 -18.49 12.08 1.74
N GLU A 43 -18.10 10.85 2.06
CA GLU A 43 -18.77 10.00 3.03
C GLU A 43 -17.73 9.45 4.01
N PRO A 44 -18.11 9.05 5.24
CA PRO A 44 -17.22 8.37 6.16
C PRO A 44 -16.55 7.17 5.49
N ALA A 45 -15.23 7.06 5.62
CA ALA A 45 -14.51 5.89 5.12
C ALA A 45 -15.02 4.63 5.85
N PRO A 46 -15.20 3.48 5.17
CA PRO A 46 -15.67 2.25 5.81
C PRO A 46 -14.85 1.91 7.05
N PHE A 47 -15.53 1.73 8.17
CA PHE A 47 -14.92 1.42 9.46
C PHE A 47 -15.61 0.22 10.12
N SER A 48 -14.88 -0.50 10.97
CA SER A 48 -15.48 -1.47 11.90
C SER A 48 -15.91 -0.74 13.18
N LEU A 49 -17.07 -1.09 13.71
CA LEU A 49 -17.55 -0.53 14.99
C LEU A 49 -16.71 -1.02 16.16
N ASP A 50 -16.32 -2.30 16.11
CA ASP A 50 -15.51 -2.92 17.14
C ASP A 50 -14.06 -3.10 16.64
N PRO A 51 -13.07 -2.93 17.54
CA PRO A 51 -11.67 -3.19 17.19
C PRO A 51 -11.41 -4.71 17.13
N THR A 52 -10.49 -5.09 16.25
CA THR A 52 -10.00 -6.48 16.21
C THR A 52 -9.19 -6.81 17.47
N PRO A 53 -9.50 -7.89 18.20
CA PRO A 53 -8.70 -8.31 19.34
C PRO A 53 -7.36 -8.87 18.86
N VAL A 54 -6.25 -8.26 19.28
CA VAL A 54 -4.89 -8.71 18.95
C VAL A 54 -4.12 -8.98 20.24
N PRO A 55 -3.49 -10.16 20.41
CA PRO A 55 -2.63 -10.43 21.55
C PRO A 55 -1.48 -9.41 21.62
N ARG A 56 -1.26 -8.82 22.80
CA ARG A 56 -0.21 -7.81 23.00
C ARG A 56 1.16 -8.30 22.52
N SER A 57 1.52 -9.55 22.84
CA SER A 57 2.78 -10.14 22.39
C SER A 57 2.93 -10.19 20.87
N ALA A 58 1.85 -10.50 20.15
CA ALA A 58 1.86 -10.52 18.69
C ALA A 58 2.02 -9.12 18.09
N PHE A 59 1.31 -8.13 18.65
CA PHE A 59 1.44 -6.73 18.24
C PHE A 59 2.88 -6.20 18.43
N GLU A 60 3.47 -6.43 19.61
CA GLU A 60 4.84 -6.02 19.92
C GLU A 60 5.87 -6.69 19.00
N ASN A 61 5.66 -7.97 18.69
CA ASN A 61 6.53 -8.68 17.75
C ASN A 61 6.42 -8.09 16.34
N ALA A 62 5.21 -7.84 15.84
CA ALA A 62 5.01 -7.21 14.53
C ALA A 62 5.67 -5.83 14.46
N TYR A 63 5.49 -5.01 15.51
CA TYR A 63 6.13 -3.69 15.61
C TYR A 63 7.66 -3.77 15.54
N LYS A 64 8.27 -4.71 16.28
CA LYS A 64 9.72 -4.93 16.26
C LYS A 64 10.24 -5.40 14.91
N MET A 65 9.43 -6.09 14.11
CA MET A 65 9.83 -6.62 12.81
C MET A 65 9.81 -5.59 11.68
N ALA A 66 9.12 -4.45 11.83
CA ALA A 66 9.04 -3.43 10.78
C ALA A 66 10.42 -2.96 10.29
N LYS A 67 11.35 -2.67 11.20
CA LYS A 67 12.70 -2.22 10.84
C LYS A 67 13.55 -3.31 10.17
N PRO A 68 13.61 -4.56 10.69
CA PRO A 68 14.21 -5.68 9.98
C PRO A 68 13.65 -5.88 8.56
N PHE A 69 12.33 -5.82 8.38
CA PHE A 69 11.71 -5.94 7.05
C PHE A 69 12.15 -4.85 6.09
N ASN A 70 12.21 -3.59 6.55
CA ASN A 70 12.75 -2.49 5.73
C ASN A 70 14.18 -2.78 5.26
N GLY A 71 15.02 -3.35 6.15
CA GLY A 71 16.39 -3.73 5.82
C GLY A 71 16.46 -4.84 4.76
N VAL A 72 15.62 -5.87 4.89
CA VAL A 72 15.54 -6.97 3.91
C VAL A 72 15.09 -6.46 2.55
N ILE A 73 14.04 -5.64 2.50
CA ILE A 73 13.53 -5.06 1.24
C ILE A 73 14.58 -4.16 0.59
N HIS A 74 15.23 -3.29 1.38
CA HIS A 74 16.30 -2.44 0.87
C HIS A 74 17.45 -3.26 0.31
N SER A 75 17.93 -4.27 1.06
CA SER A 75 19.03 -5.13 0.62
C SER A 75 18.67 -5.90 -0.66
N ALA A 76 17.46 -6.45 -0.75
CA ALA A 76 17.02 -7.17 -1.95
C ALA A 76 16.91 -6.27 -3.18
N ALA A 77 16.43 -5.03 -3.00
CA ALA A 77 16.35 -4.05 -4.07
C ALA A 77 17.73 -3.53 -4.51
N SER A 78 18.65 -3.31 -3.57
CA SER A 78 20.01 -2.84 -3.87
C SER A 78 20.86 -3.88 -4.58
N HIS A 79 20.58 -5.17 -4.40
CA HIS A 79 21.25 -6.27 -5.10
C HIS A 79 20.34 -6.83 -6.22
N TYR A 80 19.68 -5.94 -6.96
CA TYR A 80 18.73 -6.34 -7.99
C TYR A 80 19.35 -7.30 -9.01
N GLU A 81 20.56 -6.99 -9.49
CA GLU A 81 21.24 -7.78 -10.52
C GLU A 81 21.61 -9.20 -10.04
N ASP A 82 22.00 -9.32 -8.77
CA ASP A 82 22.51 -10.57 -8.21
C ASP A 82 21.39 -11.58 -7.94
N TRP A 83 20.23 -11.11 -7.51
CA TRP A 83 19.18 -11.99 -7.03
C TRP A 83 17.78 -11.64 -7.53
N LEU A 84 17.34 -10.39 -7.32
CA LEU A 84 15.93 -10.03 -7.53
C LEU A 84 15.51 -10.22 -9.00
N ARG A 85 16.37 -9.81 -9.93
CA ARG A 85 16.14 -9.96 -11.37
C ARG A 85 15.94 -11.43 -11.76
N ALA A 86 16.77 -12.33 -11.25
CA ALA A 86 16.62 -13.76 -11.51
C ALA A 86 15.35 -14.33 -10.87
N ALA A 87 15.05 -13.91 -9.63
CA ALA A 87 13.91 -14.37 -8.87
C ALA A 87 12.56 -14.01 -9.52
N VAL A 88 12.46 -12.85 -10.18
CA VAL A 88 11.21 -12.37 -10.81
C VAL A 88 11.11 -12.65 -12.31
N LYS A 89 12.13 -13.25 -12.93
CA LYS A 89 12.18 -13.48 -14.39
C LYS A 89 11.00 -14.29 -14.91
N THR A 90 10.68 -15.42 -14.29
CA THR A 90 9.56 -16.27 -14.74
C THR A 90 8.21 -15.56 -14.59
N ALA A 91 8.05 -14.73 -13.55
CA ALA A 91 6.85 -13.92 -13.37
C ALA A 91 6.73 -12.82 -14.44
N ALA A 92 7.86 -12.18 -14.79
CA ALA A 92 7.93 -11.21 -15.88
C ALA A 92 7.61 -11.81 -17.25
N GLU A 93 8.03 -13.05 -17.51
CA GLU A 93 7.68 -13.78 -18.74
C GLU A 93 6.19 -14.17 -18.76
N GLY A 94 5.62 -14.53 -17.61
CA GLY A 94 4.20 -14.87 -17.48
C GLY A 94 3.25 -13.66 -17.58
N ASP A 95 3.72 -12.47 -17.19
CA ASP A 95 3.01 -11.20 -17.30
C ASP A 95 3.89 -10.13 -17.96
N ALA A 96 4.08 -10.29 -19.28
CA ALA A 96 4.87 -9.35 -20.07
C ALA A 96 4.25 -7.94 -20.11
N GLY A 97 2.93 -7.83 -19.90
CA GLY A 97 2.19 -6.58 -20.04
C GLY A 97 2.46 -5.56 -18.93
N PHE A 98 2.71 -6.06 -17.72
CA PHE A 98 2.97 -5.24 -16.53
C PHE A 98 4.30 -5.61 -15.87
N THR A 99 4.44 -6.83 -15.36
CA THR A 99 5.65 -7.29 -14.65
C THR A 99 6.89 -7.28 -15.54
N GLY A 100 6.76 -7.72 -16.80
CA GLY A 100 7.83 -7.63 -17.79
C GLY A 100 8.32 -6.21 -18.03
N LYS A 101 7.40 -5.24 -18.17
CA LYS A 101 7.76 -3.83 -18.35
C LYS A 101 8.47 -3.24 -17.13
N MET A 102 8.06 -3.60 -15.91
CA MET A 102 8.74 -3.17 -14.70
C MET A 102 10.18 -3.68 -14.65
N MET A 103 10.40 -4.95 -15.03
CA MET A 103 11.74 -5.53 -15.12
C MET A 103 12.59 -4.84 -16.17
N SER A 104 12.04 -4.60 -17.38
CA SER A 104 12.77 -3.89 -18.44
C SER A 104 13.18 -2.48 -18.01
N LEU A 105 12.31 -1.75 -17.32
CA LEU A 105 12.63 -0.42 -16.80
C LEU A 105 13.77 -0.47 -15.77
N ALA A 106 13.76 -1.45 -14.86
CA ALA A 106 14.82 -1.62 -13.88
C ALA A 106 16.17 -1.95 -14.55
N ASP A 107 16.16 -2.84 -15.54
CA ASP A 107 17.34 -3.20 -16.34
C ASP A 107 17.91 -1.96 -17.06
N GLU A 108 17.05 -1.16 -17.70
CA GLU A 108 17.46 0.07 -18.39
C GLU A 108 18.15 1.07 -17.46
N VAL A 109 17.59 1.32 -16.27
CA VAL A 109 18.16 2.27 -15.30
C VAL A 109 19.53 1.82 -14.81
N ILE A 110 19.71 0.53 -14.56
CA ILE A 110 20.98 -0.03 -14.10
C ILE A 110 22.04 0.00 -15.20
N GLU A 111 21.66 -0.32 -16.44
CA GLU A 111 22.56 -0.23 -17.58
C GLU A 111 22.99 1.22 -17.88
N MET A 112 22.12 2.20 -17.62
CA MET A 112 22.47 3.63 -17.69
C MET A 112 23.49 4.02 -16.62
N ASP A 113 23.38 3.50 -15.39
CA ASP A 113 24.34 3.78 -14.32
C ASP A 113 25.75 3.25 -14.63
N LYS A 114 25.84 2.04 -15.18
CA LYS A 114 27.12 1.40 -15.56
C LYS A 114 27.86 2.13 -16.68
N LYS A 115 27.15 2.76 -17.61
CA LYS A 115 27.75 3.41 -18.79
C LYS A 115 28.50 4.72 -18.47
N GLY A 116 28.46 5.19 -17.22
CA GLY A 116 29.46 6.13 -16.67
C GLY A 116 29.59 7.49 -17.36
N GLY A 117 28.55 7.96 -18.06
CA GLY A 117 28.54 9.28 -18.72
C GLY A 117 28.25 10.45 -17.78
N VAL A 118 28.32 11.67 -18.33
CA VAL A 118 28.02 12.97 -17.67
C VAL A 118 26.60 13.00 -17.04
N ASP A 119 25.71 12.12 -17.51
CA ASP A 119 24.35 11.92 -17.04
C ASP A 119 24.24 10.66 -16.14
N LYS A 120 24.97 10.59 -15.02
CA LYS A 120 24.64 9.61 -13.97
C LYS A 120 23.26 9.96 -13.40
N ARG A 121 22.22 9.28 -13.88
CA ARG A 121 20.81 9.52 -13.51
C ARG A 121 20.27 8.56 -12.46
N ALA A 122 21.05 7.57 -12.03
CA ALA A 122 20.64 6.67 -10.95
C ALA A 122 20.62 7.45 -9.63
N GLN A 123 19.43 7.56 -9.05
CA GLN A 123 19.24 8.17 -7.75
C GLN A 123 19.77 7.23 -6.65
N ASN A 124 20.71 7.71 -5.85
CA ASN A 124 21.33 6.94 -4.78
C ASN A 124 20.51 6.91 -3.48
N VAL A 125 19.47 7.75 -3.38
CA VAL A 125 18.60 7.85 -2.20
C VAL A 125 17.21 7.32 -2.52
N ALA A 126 16.80 6.27 -1.83
CA ALA A 126 15.46 5.69 -1.95
C ALA A 126 14.68 5.88 -0.64
N LEU A 127 13.49 6.47 -0.73
CA LEU A 127 12.53 6.57 0.38
C LEU A 127 11.47 5.47 0.23
N GLY A 128 11.44 4.54 1.19
CA GLY A 128 10.40 3.51 1.26
C GLY A 128 9.38 3.83 2.36
N ILE A 129 8.12 4.01 1.98
CA ILE A 129 6.98 4.02 2.91
C ILE A 129 6.27 2.68 2.76
N LEU A 130 6.71 1.70 3.54
CA LEU A 130 6.27 0.31 3.48
C LEU A 130 5.25 0.02 4.59
N ARG A 131 4.36 -0.94 4.36
CA ARG A 131 3.36 -1.42 5.33
C ARG A 131 3.51 -2.91 5.54
#